data_AF-A0A7H4M397-F1
#
_entry.id   AF-A0A7H4M397-F1
#
_cell.length_a   1.000
_cell.length_b   1.000
_cell.length_c   1.000
_cell.angle_alpha   90.00
_cell.angle_beta   90.00
_cell.angle_gamma   90.00
#
_symmetry.space_group_name_H-M   'P 1'
#
loop_
_entity.id
_entity.type
_entity.pdbx_description
1 polymer ?
#
loop_
_entity_poly.entity_id
_entity_poly.type
_entity_poly.pdbx_seq_one_letter_code
_entity_poly.pdbx_strand_id
1 'polypeptide(L)'
;MVVNNVAVDNQRFNYLFRPSPYGAPETQGTFSENLSLRSQPGKYDDAVVGNIDDSNYFIHGGRSINAQGKRINSADYQTLALPDPLTREADGSFNTGNFLSRD
;
A
#
# COMPACT_ATOMS: atom_id res chain seq x y z
N MET A 1 14.91 -3.57 2.11
CA MET A 1 13.71 -3.70 2.97
C MET A 1 12.66 -2.75 2.41
N VAL A 2 11.38 -3.12 2.49
CA VAL A 2 10.26 -2.25 2.11
C VAL A 2 9.43 -2.10 3.37
N VAL A 3 9.51 -0.93 4.00
CA VAL A 3 8.97 -0.71 5.35
C VAL A 3 8.20 0.60 5.43
N ASN A 4 7.07 0.58 6.13
CA ASN A 4 6.25 1.76 6.42
C ASN A 4 5.86 2.57 5.16
N ASN A 5 5.48 1.88 4.09
CA ASN A 5 5.00 2.51 2.86
C ASN A 5 3.48 2.41 2.78
N VAL A 6 2.86 3.40 2.13
CA VAL A 6 1.46 3.34 1.70
C VAL A 6 1.41 3.41 0.18
N ALA A 7 0.76 2.44 -0.44
CA ALA A 7 0.48 2.42 -1.87
C ALA A 7 -1.03 2.54 -2.09
N VAL A 8 -1.44 3.49 -2.94
CA VAL A 8 -2.84 3.83 -3.17
C VAL A 8 -3.12 3.87 -4.66
N ASP A 9 -4.14 3.13 -5.10
CA ASP A 9 -4.70 3.23 -6.45
C ASP A 9 -3.70 3.17 -7.62
N ASN A 10 -2.58 2.44 -7.47
CA ASN A 10 -1.69 2.21 -8.61
C ASN A 10 -2.46 1.51 -9.74
N GLN A 11 -2.18 1.90 -10.99
CA GLN A 11 -2.95 1.46 -12.17
C GLN A 11 -3.07 -0.07 -12.29
N ARG A 12 -2.07 -0.83 -11.82
CA ARG A 12 -2.06 -2.29 -11.90
C ARG A 12 -1.94 -2.96 -10.53
N PHE A 13 -0.78 -2.81 -9.89
CA PHE A 13 -0.47 -3.41 -8.59
C PHE A 13 -0.01 -2.31 -7.65
N ASN A 14 -0.45 -2.34 -6.40
CA ASN A 14 0.14 -1.51 -5.36
C ASN A 14 1.50 -2.08 -4.97
N TYR A 15 1.57 -3.41 -4.79
CA TYR A 15 2.82 -4.15 -4.55
C TYR A 15 2.97 -5.34 -5.50
N LEU A 16 4.16 -5.43 -6.13
CA LEU A 16 4.51 -6.49 -7.06
C LEU A 16 5.98 -6.91 -6.88
N PHE A 17 6.22 -7.84 -5.96
CA PHE A 17 7.50 -8.51 -5.73
C PHE A 17 7.33 -9.99 -6.07
N ARG A 18 7.74 -10.35 -7.29
CA ARG A 18 7.57 -11.72 -7.83
C ARG A 18 8.76 -12.60 -7.45
N PRO A 19 8.57 -13.92 -7.29
CA PRO A 19 9.68 -14.84 -7.04
C PRO A 19 10.79 -14.68 -8.08
N SER A 20 12.04 -14.67 -7.61
CA SER A 20 13.19 -14.75 -8.49
C SER A 20 13.32 -16.19 -8.98
N PRO A 21 13.57 -16.44 -10.27
CA PRO A 21 13.85 -17.79 -10.75
C PRO A 21 15.17 -18.37 -10.21
N TYR A 22 16.00 -17.54 -9.56
CA TYR A 22 17.35 -17.89 -9.13
C TYR A 22 17.60 -17.72 -7.62
N GLY A 23 16.56 -17.42 -6.82
CA GLY A 23 16.71 -17.15 -5.39
C GLY A 23 15.50 -17.60 -4.59
N ALA A 24 15.76 -18.03 -3.35
CA ALA A 24 14.72 -18.33 -2.37
C ALA A 24 13.97 -17.03 -1.97
N PRO A 25 12.70 -17.11 -1.53
CA PRO A 25 11.91 -15.95 -1.09
C PRO A 25 12.66 -15.03 -0.11
N GLU A 26 13.36 -15.61 0.87
CA GLU A 26 14.18 -14.90 1.86
C GLU A 26 15.28 -13.99 1.25
N THR A 27 15.71 -14.23 0.01
CA THR A 27 16.67 -13.37 -0.71
C THR A 27 16.02 -12.11 -1.30
N GLN A 28 14.69 -12.03 -1.27
CA GLN A 28 13.90 -11.00 -1.95
C GLN A 28 13.59 -9.78 -1.08
N GLY A 29 13.91 -9.88 0.21
CA GLY A 29 13.86 -8.78 1.18
C GLY A 29 12.83 -8.99 2.29
N THR A 30 12.87 -8.08 3.27
CA THR A 30 11.91 -8.03 4.38
C THR A 30 10.88 -6.92 4.15
N PHE A 31 9.62 -7.26 4.37
CA PHE A 31 8.45 -6.40 4.23
C PHE A 31 7.78 -6.27 5.59
N SER A 32 7.60 -5.04 6.08
CA SER A 32 6.88 -4.77 7.34
C SER A 32 6.15 -3.43 7.29
N GLU A 33 5.03 -3.34 7.99
CA GLU A 33 4.25 -2.10 8.19
C GLU A 33 3.80 -1.44 6.87
N ASN A 34 3.71 -2.19 5.77
CA ASN A 34 3.23 -1.64 4.50
C ASN A 34 1.72 -1.69 4.39
N LEU A 35 1.17 -0.75 3.64
CA LEU A 35 -0.26 -0.53 3.51
C LEU A 35 -0.66 -0.43 2.05
N SER A 36 -1.58 -1.29 1.62
CA SER A 36 -2.16 -1.25 0.29
C SER A 36 -3.63 -0.85 0.35
N LEU A 37 -3.98 0.25 -0.31
CA LEU A 37 -5.34 0.80 -0.31
C LEU A 37 -5.83 1.03 -1.74
N ARG A 38 -7.15 0.93 -1.90
CA ARG A 38 -7.81 1.31 -3.14
C ARG A 38 -9.12 2.04 -2.88
N SER A 39 -9.38 3.12 -3.61
CA SER A 39 -10.68 3.80 -3.62
C SER A 39 -11.69 3.07 -4.50
N GLN A 40 -11.21 2.32 -5.51
CA GLN A 40 -12.04 1.54 -6.43
C GLN A 40 -11.47 0.13 -6.61
N PRO A 41 -12.30 -0.89 -6.87
CA PRO A 41 -11.82 -2.25 -7.11
C PRO A 41 -10.74 -2.29 -8.21
N GLY A 42 -9.57 -2.85 -7.87
CA GLY A 42 -8.48 -3.07 -8.81
C GLY A 42 -8.64 -4.36 -9.60
N LYS A 43 -7.90 -4.49 -10.71
CA LYS A 43 -7.85 -5.73 -11.49
C LYS A 43 -7.07 -6.85 -10.80
N TYR A 44 -6.05 -6.48 -10.02
CA TYR A 44 -5.13 -7.44 -9.42
C TYR A 44 -4.98 -7.19 -7.93
N ASP A 45 -4.88 -8.29 -7.20
CA ASP A 45 -4.37 -8.35 -5.84
C ASP A 45 -2.87 -8.08 -5.81
N ASP A 46 -2.36 -7.75 -4.64
CA ASP A 46 -0.92 -7.61 -4.43
C ASP A 46 -0.23 -8.98 -4.50
N ALA A 47 0.97 -8.98 -5.07
CA ALA A 47 1.80 -10.18 -5.17
C ALA A 47 3.14 -9.86 -4.54
N VAL A 48 3.38 -10.41 -3.34
CA VAL A 48 4.61 -10.17 -2.57
C VAL A 48 5.23 -11.50 -2.20
N VAL A 49 6.52 -11.65 -2.48
CA VAL A 49 7.35 -12.79 -2.11
C VAL A 49 8.59 -12.25 -1.40
N GLY A 50 8.90 -12.82 -0.24
CA GLY A 50 9.91 -12.30 0.68
C GLY A 50 9.72 -12.79 2.11
N ASN A 51 10.45 -12.20 3.04
CA ASN A 51 10.16 -12.27 4.47
C ASN A 51 9.02 -11.29 4.77
N ILE A 52 7.79 -11.79 4.88
CA ILE A 52 6.59 -10.97 5.05
C ILE A 52 6.19 -11.00 6.52
N ASP A 53 6.31 -9.85 7.17
CA ASP A 53 5.84 -9.67 8.55
C ASP A 53 4.31 -9.52 8.60
N ASP A 54 3.69 -9.90 9.71
CA ASP A 54 2.24 -9.85 9.87
C ASP A 54 1.67 -8.41 9.97
N SER A 55 2.53 -7.41 10.17
CA SER A 55 2.14 -5.98 10.21
C SER A 55 1.71 -5.42 8.85
N ASN A 56 2.00 -6.10 7.74
CA ASN A 56 1.62 -5.65 6.41
C ASN A 56 0.13 -5.87 6.14
N TYR A 57 -0.48 -4.93 5.42
CA TYR A 57 -1.84 -5.05 4.91
C TYR A 57 -1.80 -4.99 3.38
N PHE A 58 -1.93 -6.15 2.75
CA PHE A 58 -1.91 -6.29 1.31
C PHE A 58 -3.32 -6.58 0.77
N ILE A 59 -3.56 -6.23 -0.49
CA ILE A 59 -4.84 -6.50 -1.13
C ILE A 59 -4.92 -7.97 -1.52
N HIS A 60 -5.88 -8.68 -0.93
CA HIS A 60 -6.27 -10.05 -1.27
C HIS A 60 -7.79 -10.13 -1.40
N GLY A 61 -8.28 -10.66 -2.52
CA GLY A 61 -9.70 -10.68 -2.86
C GLY A 61 -10.31 -9.26 -2.88
N GLY A 62 -9.54 -8.28 -3.37
CA GLY A 62 -9.95 -6.88 -3.44
C GLY A 62 -10.05 -6.15 -2.09
N ARG A 63 -9.53 -6.74 -1.00
CA ARG A 63 -9.59 -6.17 0.36
C ARG A 63 -8.20 -6.07 0.96
N SER A 64 -7.91 -4.97 1.65
CA SER A 64 -6.66 -4.81 2.39
C SER A 64 -6.73 -5.60 3.70
N ILE A 65 -5.95 -6.68 3.76
CA ILE A 65 -5.95 -7.62 4.89
C ILE A 65 -4.52 -7.95 5.31
N ASN A 66 -4.32 -8.20 6.60
CA ASN A 66 -3.05 -8.71 7.11
C ASN A 66 -3.07 -10.24 7.29
N ALA A 67 -1.94 -10.81 7.71
CA ALA A 67 -1.77 -12.25 7.88
C ALA A 67 -2.72 -12.88 8.92
N GLN A 68 -3.18 -12.11 9.93
CA GLN A 68 -4.18 -12.56 10.90
C GLN A 68 -5.63 -12.36 10.43
N GLY A 69 -5.84 -11.91 9.19
CA GLY A 69 -7.17 -11.65 8.62
C GLY A 69 -7.82 -10.36 9.11
N LYS A 70 -7.09 -9.51 9.87
CA LYS A 70 -7.56 -8.17 10.22
C LYS A 70 -7.63 -7.33 8.95
N ARG A 71 -8.72 -6.57 8.82
CA ARG A 71 -8.99 -5.73 7.67
C ARG A 71 -8.86 -4.27 8.03
N ILE A 72 -8.48 -3.47 7.05
CA ILE A 72 -8.65 -2.02 7.05
C ILE A 72 -9.52 -1.65 5.86
N ASN A 73 -10.29 -0.57 6.00
CA ASN A 73 -11.15 -0.09 4.93
C ASN A 73 -10.66 1.27 4.44
N SER A 74 -10.80 1.49 3.15
CA SER A 74 -10.55 2.81 2.56
C SER A 74 -11.45 3.90 3.14
N ALA A 75 -12.61 3.52 3.68
CA ALA A 75 -13.53 4.41 4.37
C ALA A 75 -13.01 4.89 5.74
N ASP A 76 -11.94 4.29 6.27
CA ASP A 76 -11.28 4.75 7.50
C ASP A 76 -10.39 6.00 7.26
N TYR A 77 -10.33 6.47 6.01
CA TYR A 77 -9.55 7.63 5.58
C TYR A 77 -10.47 8.68 4.99
N GLN A 78 -10.17 9.95 5.25
CA GLN A 78 -10.95 11.06 4.72
C GLN A 78 -10.92 11.12 3.19
N THR A 79 -9.74 10.90 2.60
CA THR A 79 -9.61 10.74 1.14
C THR A 79 -8.37 9.94 0.75
N LEU A 80 -8.53 9.13 -0.30
CA LEU A 80 -7.45 8.43 -1.00
C LEU A 80 -7.04 9.12 -2.31
N ALA A 81 -7.67 10.24 -2.65
CA ALA A 81 -7.29 11.05 -3.79
C ALA A 81 -6.39 12.20 -3.34
N LEU A 82 -5.24 12.35 -4.00
CA LEU A 82 -4.43 13.56 -3.87
C LEU A 82 -5.20 14.77 -4.43
N PRO A 83 -5.00 15.97 -3.87
CA PRO A 83 -5.51 17.20 -4.48
C PRO A 83 -5.01 17.37 -5.92
N ASP A 84 -5.88 17.84 -6.80
CA ASP A 84 -5.55 18.20 -8.18
C ASP A 84 -6.09 19.63 -8.47
N PRO A 85 -5.23 20.63 -8.67
CA PRO A 85 -3.77 20.53 -8.73
C PRO A 85 -3.12 20.28 -7.35
N LEU A 86 -2.03 19.53 -7.34
CA LEU A 86 -1.18 19.38 -6.16
C LEU A 86 -0.30 20.64 -6.00
N THR A 87 -0.65 21.48 -5.02
CA THR A 87 0.05 22.74 -4.74
C THR A 87 1.13 22.56 -3.67
N ARG A 88 1.87 23.64 -3.39
CA ARG A 88 2.91 23.67 -2.34
C ARG A 88 2.63 24.75 -1.32
N GLU A 89 3.06 24.50 -0.10
CA GLU A 89 3.11 25.49 0.97
C GLU A 89 4.30 26.44 0.79
N ALA A 90 4.34 27.51 1.61
CA ALA A 90 5.41 28.50 1.56
C ALA A 90 6.80 27.92 1.87
N ASP A 91 6.88 26.82 2.62
CA ASP A 91 8.12 26.10 2.94
C ASP A 91 8.54 25.10 1.84
N GLY A 92 7.77 25.00 0.76
CA GLY A 92 8.01 24.11 -0.37
C GLY A 92 7.47 22.68 -0.17
N SER A 93 6.90 22.34 0.98
CA SER A 93 6.20 21.06 1.17
C SER A 93 4.94 20.99 0.30
N PHE A 94 4.46 19.78 0.02
CA PHE A 94 3.23 19.60 -0.74
C PHE A 94 2.02 19.84 0.16
N ASN A 95 1.06 20.63 -0.32
CA ASN A 95 -0.26 20.69 0.31
C ASN A 95 -1.06 19.45 -0.10
N THR A 96 -1.10 18.46 0.78
CA THR A 96 -1.80 17.19 0.55
C THR A 96 -3.24 17.21 1.07
N GLY A 97 -3.69 18.32 1.65
CA GLY A 97 -5.00 18.42 2.31
C GLY A 97 -5.18 17.32 3.35
N ASN A 98 -6.24 16.52 3.20
CA ASN A 98 -6.58 15.40 4.09
C ASN A 98 -6.22 14.03 3.48
N PHE A 99 -5.37 13.99 2.45
CA PHE A 99 -4.95 12.74 1.83
C PHE A 99 -4.32 11.80 2.85
N LEU A 100 -4.88 10.59 2.96
CA LEU A 100 -4.48 9.56 3.93
C LEU A 100 -4.61 9.95 5.42
N SER A 101 -5.26 11.07 5.74
CA SER A 101 -5.67 11.37 7.11
C SER A 101 -6.78 10.41 7.53
N ARG A 102 -6.68 9.86 8.75
CA ARG A 102 -7.72 9.05 9.38
C ARG A 102 -8.63 9.93 10.24
N ASP A 103 -9.86 9.48 10.42
CA ASP A 103 -10.80 10.03 11.41
C ASP A 103 -10.51 9.50 12.83
#